data_AF-A0A7W7WI11-F1
#
_entry.id   AF-A0A7W7WI11-F1
#
_cell.length_a   1.000
_cell.length_b   1.000
_cell.length_c   1.000
_cell.angle_alpha   90.00
_cell.angle_beta   90.00
_cell.angle_gamma   90.00
#
_symmetry.space_group_name_H-M   'P 1'
#
loop_
_entity.id
_entity.type
_entity.pdbx_description
1 polymer ?
#
loop_
_entity_poly.entity_id
_entity_poly.type
_entity_poly.pdbx_seq_one_letter_code
_entity_poly.pdbx_strand_id
1 'polypeptide(L)'
;MTAAQELFAEGMREHFAPALRALGLTDQRGSFSLPAPDHWALLGVQPLSQDEYALRYTVTLSLTAKADWPGPGERPDPNAPTGAELWHARIGELMPVDDEICWEVSPGPRWLVAVEDSVSAVRHYAFPELRRRLAAAMTGQSSYAETYLSPAELDEVNAVLLTAAVARIQRAELVDKTLLLTGAWSRSDPVAQEVLTGVAQGFLAAGDDRFRQVGCVDSLGRELWVFRGPGS
;
A
#
# COMPACT_ATOMS: atom_id res chain seq x y z
N MET A 1 -12.87 -1.92 -34.47
CA MET A 1 -13.13 -2.18 -33.04
C MET A 1 -11.76 -2.15 -32.38
N THR A 2 -11.53 -1.22 -31.47
CA THR A 2 -10.23 -1.07 -30.80
C THR A 2 -10.05 -2.23 -29.83
N ALA A 3 -8.90 -2.90 -29.86
CA ALA A 3 -8.63 -4.05 -28.99
C ALA A 3 -8.38 -3.59 -27.54
N ALA A 4 -8.65 -4.46 -26.55
CA ALA A 4 -8.42 -4.14 -25.14
C ALA A 4 -6.98 -3.67 -24.85
N GLN A 5 -5.99 -4.22 -25.56
CA GLN A 5 -4.57 -3.86 -25.45
C GLN A 5 -4.28 -2.43 -25.93
N GLU A 6 -4.94 -2.01 -27.01
CA GLU A 6 -4.78 -0.66 -27.56
C GLU A 6 -5.35 0.38 -26.58
N LEU A 7 -6.53 0.10 -26.03
CA LEU A 7 -7.15 0.92 -24.99
C LEU A 7 -6.28 0.97 -23.73
N PHE A 8 -5.78 -0.18 -23.26
CA PHE A 8 -4.87 -0.22 -22.12
C PHE A 8 -3.61 0.62 -22.37
N ALA A 9 -2.96 0.46 -23.52
CA ALA A 9 -1.78 1.25 -23.88
C ALA A 9 -2.07 2.75 -23.96
N GLU A 10 -3.24 3.12 -24.50
CA GLU A 10 -3.72 4.51 -24.53
C GLU A 10 -3.93 5.05 -23.12
N GLY A 11 -4.65 4.32 -22.26
CA GLY A 11 -4.89 4.71 -20.87
C GLY A 11 -3.60 4.84 -20.05
N MET A 12 -2.66 3.93 -20.23
CA MET A 12 -1.36 4.01 -19.59
C MET A 12 -0.58 5.27 -19.99
N ARG A 13 -0.60 5.60 -21.30
CA ARG A 13 0.15 6.73 -21.85
C ARG A 13 -0.47 8.08 -21.54
N GLU A 14 -1.79 8.19 -21.63
CA GLU A 14 -2.53 9.47 -21.56
C GLU A 14 -3.06 9.79 -20.16
N HIS A 15 -3.21 8.79 -19.28
CA HIS A 15 -3.81 8.98 -17.95
C HIS A 15 -2.89 8.50 -16.83
N PHE A 16 -2.47 7.23 -16.86
CA PHE A 16 -1.72 6.63 -15.76
C PHE A 16 -0.32 7.26 -15.60
N ALA A 17 0.48 7.25 -16.66
CA ALA A 17 1.84 7.77 -16.61
C ALA A 17 1.90 9.28 -16.28
N PRO A 18 1.07 10.16 -16.87
CA PRO A 18 1.00 11.57 -16.46
C PRO A 18 0.65 11.76 -14.99
N ALA A 19 -0.30 10.99 -14.46
CA ALA A 19 -0.70 11.08 -13.05
C ALA A 19 0.44 10.68 -12.11
N LEU A 20 1.17 9.60 -12.41
CA LEU A 20 2.31 9.16 -11.62
C LEU A 20 3.48 10.16 -11.71
N ARG A 21 3.71 10.77 -12.88
CA ARG A 21 4.68 11.86 -13.03
C ARG A 21 4.32 13.08 -12.16
N ALA A 22 3.03 13.41 -12.05
CA ALA A 22 2.57 14.48 -11.16
C ALA A 22 2.81 14.18 -9.67
N LEU A 23 2.94 12.89 -9.29
CA LEU A 23 3.36 12.47 -7.95
C LEU A 23 4.88 12.49 -7.75
N GLY A 24 5.66 12.79 -8.80
CA GLY A 24 7.13 12.82 -8.75
C GLY A 24 7.81 11.51 -9.13
N LEU A 25 7.08 10.52 -9.65
CA LEU A 25 7.69 9.31 -10.20
C LEU A 25 8.21 9.56 -11.62
N THR A 26 9.30 8.89 -11.97
CA THR A 26 9.87 8.88 -13.33
C THR A 26 9.55 7.57 -14.01
N ASP A 27 8.97 7.62 -15.21
CA ASP A 27 8.77 6.46 -16.06
C ASP A 27 10.09 6.09 -16.75
N GLN A 28 10.46 4.82 -16.65
CA GLN A 28 11.49 4.23 -17.50
C GLN A 28 11.01 2.83 -17.89
N ARG A 29 11.15 2.44 -19.17
CA ARG A 29 10.98 1.06 -19.66
C ARG A 29 9.76 0.30 -19.08
N GLY A 30 8.60 0.96 -18.94
CA GLY A 30 7.37 0.30 -18.47
C GLY A 30 7.25 0.10 -16.95
N SER A 31 8.10 0.75 -16.16
CA SER A 31 7.91 0.86 -14.70
C SER A 31 8.28 2.23 -14.18
N PHE A 32 7.63 2.64 -13.10
CA PHE A 32 7.77 3.96 -12.51
C PHE A 32 8.70 3.89 -11.31
N SER A 33 9.63 4.83 -11.22
CA SER A 33 10.59 4.91 -10.12
C SER A 33 10.36 6.18 -9.32
N LEU A 34 10.36 6.06 -7.99
CA LEU A 34 10.54 7.20 -7.10
C LEU A 34 12.06 7.45 -6.99
N PRO A 35 12.58 8.61 -7.46
CA PRO A 35 14.03 8.83 -7.52
C PRO A 35 14.69 8.76 -6.13
N ALA A 36 15.70 7.90 -6.01
CA ALA A 36 16.53 7.77 -4.82
C ALA A 36 17.99 7.47 -5.21
N PRO A 37 18.99 8.00 -4.46
CA PRO A 37 20.40 7.81 -4.77
C PRO A 37 20.83 6.34 -4.64
N ASP A 38 20.44 5.68 -3.54
CA ASP A 38 20.97 4.37 -3.16
C ASP A 38 19.96 3.23 -3.24
N HIS A 39 18.73 3.52 -3.66
CA HIS A 39 17.64 2.56 -3.73
C HIS A 39 16.92 2.61 -5.08
N TRP A 40 16.38 1.46 -5.48
CA TRP A 40 15.37 1.33 -6.50
C TRP A 40 14.01 1.21 -5.80
N ALA A 41 13.23 2.29 -5.82
CA ALA A 41 11.86 2.32 -5.31
C ALA A 41 10.90 2.33 -6.50
N LEU A 42 10.40 1.15 -6.87
CA LEU A 42 9.75 0.90 -8.15
C LEU A 42 8.28 0.55 -7.99
N LEU A 43 7.50 0.93 -9.00
CA LEU A 43 6.11 0.56 -9.20
C LEU A 43 5.97 -0.04 -10.61
N GLY A 44 5.48 -1.26 -10.67
CA GLY A 44 5.21 -1.99 -11.90
C GLY A 44 3.73 -2.08 -12.18
N VAL A 45 3.36 -2.09 -13.47
CA VAL A 45 2.03 -2.50 -13.90
C VAL A 45 2.18 -3.91 -14.46
N GLN A 46 1.53 -4.90 -13.83
CA GLN A 46 1.65 -6.31 -14.18
C GLN A 46 0.38 -6.77 -14.91
N PRO A 47 0.45 -7.07 -16.22
CA PRO A 47 -0.61 -7.80 -16.90
C PRO A 47 -0.75 -9.20 -16.29
N LEU A 48 -1.98 -9.58 -15.97
CA LEU A 48 -2.33 -10.90 -15.42
C LEU A 48 -2.91 -11.82 -16.49
N SER A 49 -3.80 -11.28 -17.32
CA SER A 49 -4.38 -11.98 -18.47
C SER A 49 -4.75 -10.98 -19.56
N GLN A 50 -4.70 -11.40 -20.83
CA GLN A 50 -5.10 -10.56 -21.95
C GLN A 50 -5.66 -11.38 -23.11
N ASP A 51 -6.77 -10.92 -23.67
CA ASP A 51 -7.36 -11.35 -24.94
C ASP A 51 -7.91 -10.14 -25.71
N GLU A 52 -8.55 -10.35 -26.86
CA GLU A 52 -9.04 -9.24 -27.70
C GLU A 52 -10.15 -8.40 -27.04
N TYR A 53 -10.84 -8.95 -26.02
CA TYR A 53 -11.98 -8.34 -25.34
C TYR A 53 -11.66 -7.82 -23.93
N ALA A 54 -10.62 -8.31 -23.29
CA ALA A 54 -10.26 -7.92 -21.94
C ALA A 54 -8.75 -7.98 -21.67
N LEU A 55 -8.24 -7.00 -20.94
CA LEU A 55 -6.91 -7.04 -20.32
C LEU A 55 -7.06 -6.80 -18.82
N ARG A 56 -6.64 -7.79 -18.02
CA ARG A 56 -6.59 -7.69 -16.57
C ARG A 56 -5.17 -7.40 -16.11
N TYR A 57 -5.02 -6.49 -15.17
CA TYR A 57 -3.72 -6.11 -14.63
C TYR A 57 -3.80 -5.75 -13.15
N THR A 58 -2.65 -5.77 -12.48
CA THR A 58 -2.48 -5.24 -11.12
C THR A 58 -1.27 -4.31 -11.05
N VAL A 59 -1.04 -3.70 -9.89
CA VAL A 59 0.13 -2.86 -9.62
C VAL A 59 0.99 -3.56 -8.57
N THR A 60 2.29 -3.63 -8.85
CA THR A 60 3.31 -4.17 -7.96
C THR A 60 4.21 -3.05 -7.46
N LEU A 61 4.75 -3.22 -6.26
CA LEU A 61 5.73 -2.32 -5.69
C LEU A 61 6.96 -3.10 -5.27
N SER A 62 8.13 -2.52 -5.45
CA SER A 62 9.37 -3.07 -4.91
C SER A 62 10.29 -1.98 -4.38
N LEU A 63 11.06 -2.34 -3.36
CA LEU A 63 12.16 -1.56 -2.83
C LEU A 63 13.40 -2.45 -2.76
N THR A 64 14.46 -2.06 -3.45
CA THR A 64 15.73 -2.80 -3.50
C THR A 64 16.87 -1.83 -3.28
N ALA A 65 17.84 -2.14 -2.41
CA ALA A 65 19.06 -1.35 -2.34
C ALA A 65 19.88 -1.55 -3.62
N LYS A 66 20.47 -0.48 -4.16
CA LYS A 66 21.26 -0.57 -5.41
C LYS A 66 22.49 -1.45 -5.26
N ALA A 67 23.09 -1.48 -4.08
CA ALA A 67 24.25 -2.31 -3.76
C ALA A 67 23.92 -3.81 -3.75
N ASP A 68 22.66 -4.16 -3.45
CA ASP A 68 22.23 -5.55 -3.29
C ASP A 68 21.67 -6.15 -4.59
N TRP A 69 21.50 -5.34 -5.64
CA TRP A 69 20.98 -5.81 -6.93
C TRP A 69 22.05 -6.60 -7.70
N PRO A 70 21.91 -7.93 -7.85
CA PRO A 70 22.92 -8.76 -8.50
C PRO A 70 22.61 -9.01 -9.99
N GLY A 71 21.49 -8.47 -10.49
CA GLY A 71 20.92 -8.85 -11.76
C GLY A 71 21.64 -8.26 -12.97
N PRO A 72 21.45 -8.85 -14.16
CA PRO A 72 22.13 -8.43 -15.39
C PRO A 72 21.61 -7.10 -15.96
N GLY A 73 20.50 -6.57 -15.43
CA GLY A 73 19.89 -5.31 -15.85
C GLY A 73 20.37 -4.12 -15.03
N GLU A 74 20.19 -2.91 -15.58
CA GLU A 74 20.52 -1.65 -14.91
C GLU A 74 19.72 -1.43 -13.60
N ARG A 75 18.55 -2.07 -13.48
CA ARG A 75 17.68 -2.06 -12.29
C ARG A 75 16.77 -3.32 -12.24
N PRO A 76 16.18 -3.63 -11.06
CA PRO A 76 15.18 -4.69 -10.92
C PRO A 76 13.89 -4.46 -11.73
N ASP A 77 13.18 -5.55 -12.02
CA ASP A 77 11.80 -5.50 -12.51
C ASP A 77 10.83 -5.72 -11.34
N PRO A 78 10.00 -4.73 -10.95
CA PRO A 78 9.04 -4.89 -9.85
C PRO A 78 8.00 -6.00 -10.08
N ASN A 79 7.78 -6.41 -11.33
CA ASN A 79 6.86 -7.48 -11.68
C ASN A 79 7.48 -8.89 -11.57
N ALA A 80 8.80 -8.99 -11.42
CA ALA A 80 9.54 -10.25 -11.37
C ALA A 80 10.49 -10.27 -10.15
N PRO A 81 9.96 -10.53 -8.94
CA PRO A 81 10.76 -10.49 -7.72
C PRO A 81 11.91 -11.49 -7.76
N THR A 82 13.10 -11.04 -7.34
CA THR A 82 14.32 -11.85 -7.38
C THR A 82 14.77 -12.34 -6.00
N GLY A 83 14.12 -11.88 -4.92
CA GLY A 83 14.51 -12.12 -3.54
C GLY A 83 15.61 -11.17 -3.02
N ALA A 84 16.06 -10.22 -3.86
CA ALA A 84 17.01 -9.18 -3.45
C ALA A 84 16.30 -7.94 -2.88
N GLU A 85 14.97 -7.89 -3.00
CA GLU A 85 14.15 -6.80 -2.52
C GLU A 85 14.17 -6.74 -0.99
N LEU A 86 14.33 -5.53 -0.46
CA LEU A 86 14.03 -5.23 0.94
C LEU A 86 12.52 -5.34 1.21
N TRP A 87 11.72 -5.08 0.18
CA TRP A 87 10.27 -5.19 0.24
C TRP A 87 9.67 -5.36 -1.16
N HIS A 88 8.64 -6.19 -1.24
CA HIS A 88 7.79 -6.38 -2.41
C HIS A 88 6.34 -6.52 -1.95
N ALA A 89 5.40 -5.98 -2.71
CA ALA A 89 3.97 -6.18 -2.48
C ALA A 89 3.16 -5.95 -3.75
N ARG A 90 2.02 -6.64 -3.88
CA ARG A 90 0.93 -6.22 -4.76
C ARG A 90 0.09 -5.14 -4.08
N ILE A 91 -0.47 -4.22 -4.86
CA ILE A 91 -1.27 -3.11 -4.33
C ILE A 91 -2.51 -3.57 -3.55
N GLY A 92 -3.07 -4.75 -3.87
CA GLY A 92 -4.18 -5.34 -3.11
C GLY A 92 -3.84 -5.59 -1.63
N GLU A 93 -2.58 -5.88 -1.32
CA GLU A 93 -2.10 -6.04 0.06
C GLU A 93 -2.11 -4.70 0.83
N LEU A 94 -1.99 -3.58 0.11
CA LEU A 94 -2.12 -2.22 0.65
C LEU A 94 -3.58 -1.73 0.65
N MET A 95 -4.46 -2.52 0.03
CA MET A 95 -5.91 -2.48 -0.01
C MET A 95 -6.60 -2.24 1.35
N PRO A 96 -7.81 -1.69 1.49
CA PRO A 96 -8.71 -2.10 2.58
C PRO A 96 -9.69 -3.19 2.13
N VAL A 97 -9.23 -4.16 1.33
CA VAL A 97 -10.04 -5.18 0.63
C VAL A 97 -9.45 -6.58 0.80
N ASP A 98 -10.27 -7.59 1.08
CA ASP A 98 -9.86 -8.96 1.45
C ASP A 98 -9.34 -9.83 0.28
N ASP A 99 -9.01 -9.23 -0.87
CA ASP A 99 -8.59 -9.99 -2.05
C ASP A 99 -7.59 -9.22 -2.92
N GLU A 100 -6.98 -9.96 -3.86
CA GLU A 100 -6.19 -9.39 -4.93
C GLU A 100 -7.00 -8.38 -5.74
N ILE A 101 -6.52 -7.14 -5.80
CA ILE A 101 -7.10 -6.11 -6.66
C ILE A 101 -6.51 -6.24 -8.06
N CYS A 102 -7.38 -6.52 -9.00
CA CYS A 102 -7.11 -6.44 -10.43
C CYS A 102 -8.09 -5.49 -11.12
N TRP A 103 -7.57 -4.72 -12.05
CA TRP A 103 -8.36 -3.88 -12.93
C TRP A 103 -8.53 -4.56 -14.28
N GLU A 104 -9.65 -4.31 -14.94
CA GLU A 104 -9.97 -4.86 -16.26
C GLU A 104 -10.27 -3.74 -17.24
N VAL A 105 -9.56 -3.74 -18.37
CA VAL A 105 -9.85 -2.87 -19.51
C VAL A 105 -10.54 -3.71 -20.58
N SER A 106 -11.76 -3.32 -20.92
CA SER A 106 -12.55 -3.94 -22.00
C SER A 106 -13.10 -2.87 -22.94
N PRO A 107 -13.26 -3.16 -24.25
CA PRO A 107 -13.86 -2.23 -25.19
C PRO A 107 -15.27 -1.82 -24.77
N GLY A 108 -15.51 -0.51 -24.67
CA GLY A 108 -16.81 0.02 -24.27
C GLY A 108 -16.71 1.45 -23.73
N PRO A 109 -17.84 2.08 -23.40
CA PRO A 109 -17.88 3.50 -23.01
C PRO A 109 -17.21 3.79 -21.65
N ARG A 110 -16.82 2.77 -20.89
CA ARG A 110 -16.25 2.88 -19.53
C ARG A 110 -14.86 2.27 -19.41
N TRP A 111 -14.19 1.99 -20.52
CA TRP A 111 -12.88 1.32 -20.52
C TRP A 111 -11.82 2.06 -19.66
N LEU A 112 -11.94 3.38 -19.55
CA LEU A 112 -11.01 4.23 -18.81
C LEU A 112 -11.18 4.17 -17.27
N VAL A 113 -12.34 3.76 -16.77
CA VAL A 113 -12.65 3.73 -15.32
C VAL A 113 -11.62 2.90 -14.55
N ALA A 114 -11.22 1.76 -15.12
CA ALA A 114 -10.20 0.89 -14.57
C ALA A 114 -8.83 1.58 -14.41
N VAL A 115 -8.47 2.47 -15.32
CA VAL A 115 -7.20 3.21 -15.28
C VAL A 115 -7.26 4.36 -14.27
N GLU A 116 -8.37 5.08 -14.21
CA GLU A 116 -8.55 6.18 -13.25
C GLU A 116 -8.64 5.67 -11.80
N ASP A 117 -9.28 4.51 -11.61
CA ASP A 117 -9.34 3.84 -10.32
C ASP A 117 -7.96 3.33 -9.88
N SER A 118 -7.17 2.74 -10.79
CA SER A 118 -5.81 2.31 -10.46
C SER A 118 -4.87 3.48 -10.14
N VAL A 119 -5.01 4.63 -10.82
CA VAL A 119 -4.31 5.87 -10.43
C VAL A 119 -4.72 6.30 -9.02
N SER A 120 -6.00 6.26 -8.71
CA SER A 120 -6.52 6.62 -7.38
C SER A 120 -5.98 5.68 -6.31
N ALA A 121 -5.93 4.38 -6.56
CA ALA A 121 -5.34 3.40 -5.66
C ALA A 121 -3.84 3.66 -5.44
N VAL A 122 -3.09 3.95 -6.51
CA VAL A 122 -1.67 4.29 -6.40
C VAL A 122 -1.46 5.53 -5.54
N ARG A 123 -2.26 6.58 -5.76
CA ARG A 123 -2.15 7.83 -5.02
C ARG A 123 -2.43 7.67 -3.52
N HIS A 124 -3.42 6.87 -3.16
CA HIS A 124 -3.89 6.76 -1.77
C HIS A 124 -3.20 5.65 -0.97
N TYR A 125 -2.69 4.60 -1.62
CA TYR A 125 -2.15 3.43 -0.94
C TYR A 125 -0.70 3.14 -1.32
N ALA A 126 -0.40 3.02 -2.62
CA ALA A 126 0.92 2.60 -3.06
C ALA A 126 2.00 3.67 -2.82
N PHE A 127 1.74 4.91 -3.23
CA PHE A 127 2.71 6.00 -3.19
C PHE A 127 3.08 6.43 -1.76
N PRO A 128 2.13 6.62 -0.82
CA PRO A 128 2.47 6.89 0.58
C PRO A 128 3.34 5.78 1.18
N GLU A 129 3.03 4.51 0.88
CA GLU A 129 3.78 3.39 1.43
C GLU A 129 5.20 3.27 0.85
N LEU A 130 5.34 3.44 -0.47
CA LEU A 130 6.64 3.43 -1.12
C LEU A 130 7.54 4.54 -0.57
N ARG A 131 7.00 5.75 -0.35
CA ARG A 131 7.74 6.87 0.26
C ARG A 131 8.16 6.57 1.68
N ARG A 132 7.26 6.02 2.49
CA ARG A 132 7.53 5.69 3.90
C ARG A 132 8.67 4.68 4.01
N ARG A 133 8.59 3.58 3.25
CA ARG A 133 9.62 2.52 3.25
C ARG A 133 10.96 3.02 2.72
N LEU A 134 10.95 3.83 1.66
CA LEU A 134 12.17 4.45 1.15
C LEU A 134 12.80 5.37 2.21
N ALA A 135 12.01 6.20 2.89
CA ALA A 135 12.52 7.08 3.94
C ALA A 135 13.16 6.28 5.09
N ALA A 136 12.50 5.21 5.55
CA ALA A 136 13.04 4.31 6.56
C ALA A 136 14.38 3.72 6.11
N ALA A 137 14.43 3.15 4.90
CA ALA A 137 15.65 2.56 4.34
C ALA A 137 16.81 3.56 4.22
N MET A 138 16.53 4.81 3.83
CA MET A 138 17.56 5.86 3.69
C MET A 138 18.14 6.35 5.01
N THR A 139 17.35 6.39 6.08
CA THR A 139 17.80 6.94 7.35
C THR A 139 18.72 6.01 8.13
N GLY A 140 18.90 4.75 7.72
CA GLY A 140 19.59 3.72 8.52
C GLY A 140 18.91 3.43 9.87
N GLN A 141 17.96 4.28 10.27
CA GLN A 141 16.82 3.89 11.06
C GLN A 141 16.10 2.80 10.27
N SER A 142 16.43 1.55 10.58
CA SER A 142 15.34 0.67 10.96
C SER A 142 14.55 1.39 12.05
N SER A 143 13.72 2.38 11.68
CA SER A 143 12.55 2.70 12.45
C SER A 143 11.73 1.45 12.29
N TYR A 144 12.05 0.47 13.12
CA TYR A 144 11.23 -0.67 13.44
C TYR A 144 9.94 -0.07 13.98
N ALA A 145 9.09 0.40 13.09
CA ALA A 145 7.73 -0.08 13.05
C ALA A 145 7.83 -1.61 13.04
N GLU A 146 8.13 -2.19 14.20
CA GLU A 146 8.10 -3.63 14.37
C GLU A 146 6.65 -3.99 14.09
N THR A 147 6.42 -4.77 13.05
CA THR A 147 5.11 -5.33 12.76
C THR A 147 4.64 -6.02 14.03
N TYR A 148 3.67 -5.41 14.70
CA TYR A 148 3.22 -5.85 16.01
C TYR A 148 2.35 -7.11 15.90
N LEU A 149 1.48 -7.11 14.89
CA LEU A 149 0.61 -8.23 14.55
C LEU A 149 1.10 -8.88 13.27
N SER A 150 1.28 -10.19 13.31
CA SER A 150 1.42 -11.01 12.10
C SER A 150 0.17 -10.88 11.21
N PRO A 151 0.26 -11.24 9.91
CA PRO A 151 -0.89 -11.22 9.02
C PRO A 151 -2.11 -11.99 9.56
N ALA A 152 -1.89 -13.17 10.17
CA ALA A 152 -2.97 -13.97 10.74
C ALA A 152 -3.64 -13.29 11.95
N GLU A 153 -2.85 -12.64 12.82
CA GLU A 153 -3.40 -11.88 13.94
C GLU A 153 -4.14 -10.62 13.47
N LEU A 154 -3.68 -9.98 12.39
CA LEU A 154 -4.40 -8.88 11.75
C LEU A 154 -5.75 -9.35 11.22
N ASP A 155 -5.82 -10.52 10.57
CA ASP A 155 -7.06 -11.07 10.04
C ASP A 155 -8.10 -11.32 11.15
N GLU A 156 -7.67 -11.85 12.30
CA GLU A 156 -8.54 -12.06 13.46
C GLU A 156 -9.12 -10.74 14.00
N VAL A 157 -8.28 -9.71 14.14
CA VAL A 157 -8.74 -8.37 14.59
C VAL A 157 -9.63 -7.72 13.53
N ASN A 158 -9.29 -7.88 12.26
CA ASN A 158 -10.04 -7.32 11.14
C ASN A 158 -11.41 -7.97 10.98
N ALA A 159 -11.58 -9.25 11.31
CA ALA A 159 -12.90 -9.89 11.31
C ALA A 159 -13.90 -9.17 12.24
N VAL A 160 -13.42 -8.66 13.38
CA VAL A 160 -14.24 -7.86 14.32
C VAL A 160 -14.60 -6.51 13.71
N LEU A 161 -13.62 -5.81 13.11
CA LEU A 161 -13.84 -4.51 12.46
C LEU A 161 -14.85 -4.60 11.31
N LEU A 162 -14.73 -5.63 10.48
CA LEU A 162 -15.61 -5.87 9.33
C LEU A 162 -17.05 -6.18 9.76
N THR A 163 -17.24 -6.87 10.89
CA THR A 163 -18.59 -7.12 11.46
C THR A 163 -19.29 -5.80 11.82
N ALA A 164 -18.53 -4.78 12.20
CA ALA A 164 -19.04 -3.44 12.51
C ALA A 164 -19.02 -2.47 11.30
N ALA A 165 -18.76 -2.99 10.08
CA ALA A 165 -18.59 -2.19 8.87
C ALA A 165 -17.49 -1.10 8.97
N VAL A 166 -16.46 -1.35 9.77
CA VAL A 166 -15.28 -0.48 9.89
C VAL A 166 -14.17 -1.01 8.99
N ALA A 167 -13.49 -0.10 8.28
CA ALA A 167 -12.36 -0.46 7.43
C ALA A 167 -11.27 -1.18 8.24
N ARG A 168 -10.62 -2.17 7.61
CA ARG A 168 -9.59 -2.98 8.25
C ARG A 168 -8.37 -2.17 8.68
N ILE A 169 -7.67 -2.69 9.68
CA ILE A 169 -6.28 -2.32 9.98
C ILE A 169 -5.42 -2.87 8.83
N GLN A 170 -4.80 -1.96 8.10
CA GLN A 170 -3.84 -2.24 7.04
C GLN A 170 -2.45 -2.54 7.61
N ARG A 171 -2.09 -1.90 8.72
CA ARG A 171 -0.81 -2.11 9.41
C ARG A 171 -0.97 -1.91 10.91
N ALA A 172 -0.27 -2.73 11.69
CA ALA A 172 -0.10 -2.57 13.13
C ALA A 172 1.40 -2.55 13.44
N GLU A 173 1.92 -1.40 13.87
CA GLU A 173 3.35 -1.14 13.97
C GLU A 173 3.70 -0.55 15.35
N LEU A 174 4.78 -1.00 15.99
CA LEU A 174 5.29 -0.37 17.21
C LEU A 174 6.23 0.79 16.86
N VAL A 175 5.92 2.01 17.31
CA VAL A 175 6.79 3.19 17.13
C VAL A 175 6.86 3.93 18.46
N ASP A 176 8.06 4.08 19.03
CA ASP A 176 8.31 4.84 20.26
C ASP A 176 7.31 4.52 21.41
N LYS A 177 7.16 3.22 21.72
CA LYS A 177 6.19 2.71 22.72
C LYS A 177 4.72 3.02 22.40
N THR A 178 4.41 3.19 21.12
CA THR A 178 3.06 3.37 20.60
C THR A 178 2.74 2.25 19.63
N LEU A 179 1.62 1.56 19.83
CA LEU A 179 1.06 0.70 18.79
C LEU A 179 0.28 1.56 17.79
N LEU A 180 0.83 1.80 16.62
CA LEU A 180 0.19 2.52 15.53
C LEU A 180 -0.61 1.55 14.66
N LEU A 181 -1.93 1.72 14.67
CA LEU A 181 -2.86 1.07 13.76
C LEU A 181 -3.10 2.03 12.58
N THR A 182 -2.85 1.56 11.36
CA THR A 182 -3.13 2.30 10.13
C THR A 182 -4.34 1.71 9.43
N GLY A 183 -5.28 2.54 8.98
CA GLY A 183 -6.41 2.09 8.16
C GLY A 183 -7.03 3.22 7.35
N ALA A 184 -7.96 2.86 6.46
CA ALA A 184 -8.68 3.82 5.62
C ALA A 184 -9.82 4.51 6.40
N TRP A 185 -9.48 5.22 7.48
CA TRP A 185 -10.43 5.86 8.38
C TRP A 185 -10.42 7.39 8.25
N SER A 186 -11.45 8.04 8.78
CA SER A 186 -11.57 9.49 8.86
C SER A 186 -11.92 9.92 10.28
N ARG A 187 -11.40 11.08 10.74
CA ARG A 187 -11.77 11.68 12.04
C ARG A 187 -13.28 11.95 12.17
N SER A 188 -13.99 12.05 11.04
CA SER A 188 -15.43 12.31 10.99
C SER A 188 -16.29 11.05 11.07
N ASP A 189 -15.69 9.85 11.19
CA ASP A 189 -16.42 8.58 11.23
C ASP A 189 -16.65 8.15 12.70
N PRO A 190 -17.86 8.38 13.25
CA PRO A 190 -18.15 8.07 14.65
C PRO A 190 -18.19 6.56 14.90
N VAL A 191 -18.55 5.75 13.89
CA VAL A 191 -18.61 4.28 14.03
C VAL A 191 -17.20 3.73 14.10
N ALA A 192 -16.30 4.18 13.22
CA ALA A 192 -14.90 3.79 13.28
C ALA A 192 -14.26 4.23 14.60
N GLN A 193 -14.55 5.45 15.09
CA GLN A 193 -14.03 5.93 16.37
C GLN A 193 -14.45 5.04 17.54
N GLU A 194 -15.74 4.69 17.64
CA GLU A 194 -16.26 3.85 18.73
C GLU A 194 -15.63 2.46 18.71
N VAL A 195 -15.62 1.80 17.55
CA VAL A 195 -15.08 0.45 17.40
C VAL A 195 -13.57 0.43 17.66
N LEU A 196 -12.82 1.37 17.09
CA LEU A 196 -11.37 1.46 17.31
C LEU A 196 -11.01 1.82 18.74
N THR A 197 -11.88 2.56 19.46
CA THR A 197 -11.71 2.78 20.90
C THR A 197 -11.76 1.43 21.64
N GLY A 198 -12.72 0.58 21.33
CA GLY A 198 -12.82 -0.77 21.91
C GLY A 198 -11.61 -1.65 21.59
N VAL A 199 -11.17 -1.66 20.33
CA VAL A 199 -9.96 -2.40 19.89
C VAL A 199 -8.71 -1.90 20.62
N ALA A 200 -8.51 -0.57 20.69
CA ALA A 200 -7.38 0.03 21.38
C ALA A 200 -7.37 -0.30 22.87
N GLN A 201 -8.53 -0.27 23.53
CA GLN A 201 -8.67 -0.69 24.93
C GLN A 201 -8.33 -2.18 25.10
N GLY A 202 -8.72 -3.04 24.17
CA GLY A 202 -8.34 -4.45 24.16
C GLY A 202 -6.82 -4.64 24.15
N PHE A 203 -6.11 -3.95 23.26
CA PHE A 203 -4.64 -3.98 23.22
C PHE A 203 -4.00 -3.46 24.51
N LEU A 204 -4.50 -2.35 25.05
CA LEU A 204 -3.96 -1.77 26.29
C LEU A 204 -4.23 -2.66 27.51
N ALA A 205 -5.37 -3.33 27.56
CA ALA A 205 -5.74 -4.24 28.64
C ALA A 205 -4.95 -5.56 28.61
N ALA A 206 -4.44 -5.97 27.44
CA ALA A 206 -3.56 -7.13 27.32
C ALA A 206 -2.23 -6.94 28.06
N GLY A 207 -1.83 -5.71 28.36
CA GLY A 207 -0.68 -5.41 29.22
C GLY A 207 0.68 -5.70 28.58
N ASP A 208 0.78 -5.60 27.26
CA ASP A 208 2.07 -5.76 26.56
C ASP A 208 2.99 -4.56 26.86
N ASP A 209 4.13 -4.84 27.48
CA ASP A 209 5.10 -3.82 27.93
C ASP A 209 5.78 -3.05 26.77
N ARG A 210 5.65 -3.52 25.52
CA ARG A 210 6.25 -2.90 24.33
C ARG A 210 5.62 -1.55 23.99
N PHE A 211 4.37 -1.30 24.38
CA PHE A 211 3.69 -0.03 24.16
C PHE A 211 2.84 0.40 25.36
N ARG A 212 2.54 1.70 25.43
CA ARG A 212 1.68 2.29 26.49
C ARG A 212 0.50 3.06 25.94
N GLN A 213 0.49 3.25 24.62
CA GLN A 213 -0.54 3.95 23.90
C GLN A 213 -0.78 3.26 22.56
N VAL A 214 -2.01 3.38 22.07
CA VAL A 214 -2.44 2.93 20.76
C VAL A 214 -2.83 4.16 19.97
N GLY A 215 -2.19 4.40 18.82
CA GLY A 215 -2.53 5.47 17.90
C GLY A 215 -3.24 4.90 16.68
N CYS A 216 -4.28 5.60 16.20
CA CYS A 216 -4.92 5.31 14.92
C CYS A 216 -4.55 6.40 13.93
N VAL A 217 -4.00 6.01 12.79
CA VAL A 217 -3.61 6.90 11.70
C VAL A 217 -4.35 6.51 10.42
N ASP A 218 -4.59 7.49 9.54
CA ASP A 218 -5.12 7.18 8.21
C ASP A 218 -4.06 6.60 7.27
N SER A 219 -4.48 6.18 6.07
CA SER A 219 -3.58 5.65 5.03
C SER A 219 -2.48 6.64 4.57
N LEU A 220 -2.64 7.93 4.86
CA LEU A 220 -1.64 8.97 4.58
C LEU A 220 -0.70 9.22 5.77
N GLY A 221 -0.85 8.48 6.88
CA GLY A 221 -0.07 8.63 8.10
C GLY A 221 -0.49 9.83 8.96
N ARG A 222 -1.67 10.42 8.73
CA ARG A 222 -2.18 11.50 9.58
C ARG A 222 -2.80 10.91 10.82
N GLU A 223 -2.42 11.43 11.99
CA GLU A 223 -3.00 11.02 13.27
C GLU A 223 -4.50 11.32 13.35
N LEU A 224 -5.30 10.29 13.64
CA LEU A 224 -6.75 10.42 13.82
C LEU A 224 -7.09 10.47 15.31
N TRP A 225 -6.70 9.43 16.05
CA TRP A 225 -7.03 9.25 17.46
C TRP A 225 -5.84 8.62 18.21
N VAL A 226 -5.71 8.93 19.50
CA VAL A 226 -4.69 8.34 20.39
C VAL A 226 -5.35 7.91 21.69
N PHE A 227 -5.11 6.67 22.08
CA PHE A 227 -5.64 6.04 23.28
C PHE A 227 -4.50 5.66 24.22
N ARG A 228 -4.65 5.90 25.52
CA ARG A 228 -3.61 5.62 26.51
C ARG A 228 -4.10 4.66 27.57
N GLY A 229 -3.22 3.77 28.02
CA GLY A 229 -3.51 2.84 29.10
C GLY A 229 -3.62 3.55 30.47
N PRO A 230 -4.32 2.95 31.43
CA PRO A 230 -4.35 3.45 32.81
C PRO A 230 -2.94 3.37 33.41
N GLY A 231 -2.34 4.52 33.71
CA GLY A 231 -0.98 4.64 34.25
C GLY A 231 0.02 5.44 33.39
N SER A 232 -0.47 6.18 32.39
CA SER A 232 0.30 7.16 31.62
C SER A 232 0.29 8.56 32.22
#